data_AF-A0A2B8BKH8-F1
#
_entry.id   AF-A0A2B8BKH8-F1
#
_cell.length_a   1.000
_cell.length_b   1.000
_cell.length_c   1.000
_cell.angle_alpha   90.00
_cell.angle_beta   90.00
_cell.angle_gamma   90.00
#
_symmetry.space_group_name_H-M   'P 1'
#
loop_
_entity.id
_entity.type
_entity.pdbx_description
1 polymer ?
#
loop_
_entity_poly.entity_id
_entity_poly.type
_entity_poly.pdbx_seq_one_letter_code
_entity_poly.pdbx_strand_id
1 'polypeptide(L)'
;MLYYFNFGFACNLSCIQCIQVPYRTTNKKQLKAETLFSWKDAFRSALEVRVIGGEVFVLPEAIKFIRWFIDQDDLEDVTLGIITNGSLLHKHLNTLKRKRKLVLSFSLDSVGESYEEIRTGGVWKQVAENIAEFLSVAQEEGREWSGAIGSGLMRTGLRHLPDLAAWAMDNRMGISFFEVGMVRGNEAVIEHESYLWNPLVLDHVPNWSEKFDQAIDIFRTHGHPHTADTLGIFQKTLHSKIERARREASDFDRWEAERETVPLFDLQPTQDSIHNLMPVVIGDALEKVLVPGPAGLCFRPTKLYDHLATEFVEIERNGDRQPLLRLTVEWPADVKPADQCWIMVQDQNFNYTNGVHQETHVGETVRLEKRIRLKDHVRRVRLILYGNEQEAKRLPLSVKVMLSP
;
A
#
# COMPACT_ATOMS: atom_id res chain seq x y z
N MET A 1 18.01 18.91 15.72
CA MET A 1 17.60 18.68 14.31
C MET A 1 17.34 17.20 14.06
N LEU A 2 16.39 16.81 13.21
CA LEU A 2 16.16 15.41 12.81
C LEU A 2 16.62 15.24 11.36
N TYR A 3 17.49 14.26 11.11
CA TYR A 3 17.88 13.87 9.75
C TYR A 3 17.29 12.52 9.37
N TYR A 4 16.91 12.36 8.10
CA TYR A 4 16.26 11.16 7.59
C TYR A 4 16.83 10.78 6.23
N PHE A 5 17.41 9.58 6.10
CA PHE A 5 18.13 9.15 4.90
C PHE A 5 17.66 7.79 4.39
N ASN A 6 17.19 7.76 3.14
CA ASN A 6 16.87 6.54 2.40
C ASN A 6 18.10 6.03 1.65
N PHE A 7 18.58 4.84 2.05
CA PHE A 7 19.76 4.22 1.47
C PHE A 7 19.49 3.39 0.23
N GLY A 8 18.24 3.12 -0.14
CA GLY A 8 17.89 2.33 -1.32
C GLY A 8 16.68 1.43 -1.07
N PHE A 9 16.23 0.72 -2.10
CA PHE A 9 14.97 -0.02 -2.09
C PHE A 9 15.12 -1.53 -1.95
N ALA A 10 16.35 -2.06 -1.87
CA ALA A 10 16.55 -3.50 -1.70
C ALA A 10 16.00 -3.97 -0.34
N CYS A 11 15.29 -5.10 -0.34
CA CYS A 11 14.66 -5.69 0.83
C CYS A 11 14.70 -7.22 0.73
N ASN A 12 14.76 -7.91 1.86
CA ASN A 12 14.70 -9.36 1.94
C ASN A 12 13.26 -9.92 2.03
N LEU A 13 12.27 -9.05 2.24
CA LEU A 13 10.85 -9.40 2.29
C LEU A 13 10.10 -8.88 1.07
N SER A 14 8.97 -9.53 0.76
CA SER A 14 8.03 -9.18 -0.32
C SER A 14 6.68 -8.75 0.20
N CYS A 15 6.66 -7.76 1.11
CA CYS A 15 5.41 -7.34 1.73
C CYS A 15 4.40 -6.83 0.69
N ILE A 16 3.16 -7.31 0.79
CA ILE A 16 2.11 -7.06 -0.21
C ILE A 16 1.81 -5.57 -0.39
N GLN A 17 1.85 -4.81 0.70
CA GLN A 17 1.52 -3.39 0.72
C GLN A 17 2.70 -2.46 0.39
N CYS A 18 3.91 -3.00 0.24
CA CYS A 18 5.10 -2.19 0.20
C CYS A 18 5.20 -1.36 -1.08
N ILE A 19 5.26 -0.04 -0.91
CA ILE A 19 5.37 0.93 -2.01
C ILE A 19 6.65 0.80 -2.84
N GLN A 20 7.64 0.06 -2.33
CA GLN A 20 8.93 -0.12 -2.96
C GLN A 20 9.01 -1.38 -3.83
N VAL A 21 7.96 -2.21 -3.84
CA VAL A 21 7.89 -3.43 -4.66
C VAL A 21 8.24 -3.20 -6.13
N PRO A 22 7.75 -2.14 -6.81
CA PRO A 22 8.12 -1.88 -8.21
C PRO A 22 9.63 -1.67 -8.41
N TYR A 23 10.29 -1.07 -7.42
CA TYR A 23 11.66 -0.58 -7.54
C TYR A 23 12.72 -1.49 -6.91
N ARG A 24 12.38 -2.35 -5.95
CA ARG A 24 13.36 -3.11 -5.16
C ARG A 24 14.24 -4.06 -5.99
N THR A 25 13.69 -4.60 -7.08
CA THR A 25 14.41 -5.53 -7.96
C THR A 25 15.25 -4.80 -9.00
N THR A 26 14.79 -3.64 -9.50
CA THR A 26 15.38 -2.91 -10.62
C THR A 26 16.31 -1.78 -10.18
N ASN A 27 15.96 -1.07 -9.11
CA ASN A 27 16.73 0.04 -8.60
C ASN A 27 17.76 -0.42 -7.56
N LYS A 28 18.99 -0.65 -8.04
CA LYS A 28 20.14 -1.02 -7.21
C LYS A 28 20.93 0.17 -6.67
N LYS A 29 20.50 1.41 -6.94
CA LYS A 29 21.20 2.60 -6.46
C LYS A 29 21.08 2.69 -4.95
N GLN A 30 22.19 3.06 -4.31
CA GLN A 30 22.24 3.31 -2.87
C GLN A 30 22.88 4.66 -2.60
N LEU A 31 22.41 5.32 -1.56
CA LEU A 31 23.11 6.48 -1.00
C LEU A 31 24.46 6.01 -0.47
N LYS A 32 25.55 6.67 -0.87
CA LYS A 32 26.90 6.29 -0.44
C LYS A 32 27.16 6.72 0.99
N ALA A 33 27.66 5.80 1.81
CA ALA A 33 27.99 6.07 3.20
C ALA A 33 28.99 7.23 3.31
N GLU A 34 30.00 7.28 2.43
CA GLU A 34 31.02 8.33 2.36
C GLU A 34 30.41 9.71 2.17
N THR A 35 29.50 9.84 1.20
CA THR A 35 28.83 11.09 0.91
C THR A 35 28.07 11.58 2.13
N LEU A 36 27.31 10.70 2.77
CA LEU A 36 26.53 11.08 3.92
C LEU A 36 27.42 11.40 5.14
N PHE A 37 28.48 10.62 5.34
CA PHE A 37 29.38 10.79 6.48
C PHE A 37 30.24 12.05 6.38
N SER A 38 30.41 12.62 5.17
CA SER A 38 30.98 13.96 5.03
C SER A 38 30.18 15.05 5.76
N TRP A 39 28.93 14.77 6.17
CA TRP A 39 28.08 15.69 6.94
C TRP A 39 28.18 15.46 8.46
N LYS A 40 29.18 14.71 8.94
CA LYS A 40 29.38 14.38 10.35
C LYS A 40 29.27 15.58 11.29
N ASP A 41 29.87 16.71 10.93
CA ASP A 41 29.83 17.93 11.76
C ASP A 41 28.40 18.44 11.97
N ALA A 42 27.53 18.29 10.97
CA ALA A 42 26.12 18.65 11.08
C ALA A 42 25.36 17.68 12.01
N PHE A 43 25.73 16.40 12.03
CA PHE A 43 25.13 15.39 12.89
C PHE A 43 25.41 15.62 14.37
N ARG A 44 26.54 16.22 14.75
CA ARG A 44 26.85 16.53 16.17
C ARG A 44 25.79 17.39 16.87
N SER A 45 25.05 18.19 16.09
CA SER A 45 23.95 19.04 16.57
C SER A 45 22.55 18.42 16.36
N ALA A 46 22.50 17.19 15.83
CA ALA A 46 21.27 16.47 15.63
C ALA A 46 20.74 15.91 16.95
N LEU A 47 19.41 15.85 17.06
CA LEU A 47 18.74 15.05 18.08
C LEU A 47 18.77 13.58 17.66
N GLU A 48 18.53 13.34 16.37
CA GLU A 48 18.48 12.01 15.80
C GLU A 48 18.92 12.03 14.34
N VAL A 49 19.64 10.98 13.93
CA VAL A 49 19.90 10.64 12.53
C VAL A 49 19.25 9.30 12.24
N ARG A 50 18.25 9.29 11.35
CA ARG A 50 17.45 8.12 11.02
C ARG A 50 17.84 7.51 9.67
N VAL A 51 18.08 6.21 9.68
CA VAL A 51 18.45 5.39 8.53
C VAL A 51 17.27 4.53 8.11
N ILE A 52 16.89 4.62 6.83
CA ILE A 52 15.78 3.88 6.24
C ILE A 52 16.15 3.33 4.86
N GLY A 53 15.29 2.49 4.30
CA GLY A 53 15.45 1.89 2.97
C GLY A 53 14.33 0.92 2.65
N GLY A 54 14.64 -0.13 1.91
CA GLY A 54 13.83 -1.35 1.86
C GLY A 54 13.98 -2.14 3.15
N GLU A 55 15.10 -2.85 3.27
CA GLU A 55 15.57 -3.34 4.57
C GLU A 55 16.99 -2.82 4.80
N VAL A 56 17.17 -2.04 5.86
CA VAL A 56 18.45 -1.41 6.20
C VAL A 56 19.56 -2.44 6.36
N PHE A 57 19.26 -3.59 6.96
CA PHE A 57 20.23 -4.69 7.15
C PHE A 57 20.48 -5.55 5.91
N VAL A 58 19.90 -5.20 4.76
CA VAL A 58 20.25 -5.77 3.44
C VAL A 58 21.17 -4.85 2.66
N LEU A 59 21.15 -3.54 2.97
CA LEU A 59 21.83 -2.50 2.20
C LEU A 59 23.28 -2.32 2.69
N PRO A 60 24.32 -2.69 1.90
CA PRO A 60 25.71 -2.62 2.35
C PRO A 60 26.15 -1.20 2.73
N GLU A 61 25.70 -0.18 1.99
CA GLU A 61 26.05 1.21 2.29
C GLU A 61 25.38 1.69 3.60
N ALA A 62 24.16 1.23 3.90
CA ALA A 62 23.48 1.56 5.15
C ALA A 62 24.19 0.92 6.35
N ILE A 63 24.55 -0.36 6.24
CA ILE A 63 25.32 -1.09 7.27
C ILE A 63 26.67 -0.42 7.50
N LYS A 64 27.35 0.00 6.43
CA LYS A 64 28.63 0.71 6.50
C LYS A 64 28.48 2.05 7.23
N PHE A 65 27.48 2.85 6.88
CA PHE A 65 27.17 4.11 7.55
C PHE A 65 26.86 3.89 9.05
N ILE A 66 26.02 2.91 9.39
CA ILE A 66 25.67 2.58 10.77
C ILE A 66 26.93 2.26 11.59
N ARG A 67 27.83 1.41 11.06
CA ARG A 67 29.09 1.08 11.73
C ARG A 67 29.94 2.31 11.97
N TRP A 68 30.14 3.12 10.93
CA TRP A 68 30.90 4.36 11.05
C TRP A 68 30.31 5.32 12.07
N PHE A 69 28.98 5.49 12.07
CA PHE A 69 28.26 6.34 13.03
C PHE A 69 28.46 5.88 14.48
N ILE A 70 28.39 4.57 14.72
CA ILE A 70 28.58 3.97 16.03
C ILE A 70 30.03 4.07 16.52
N ASP A 71 31.00 3.99 15.60
CA ASP A 71 32.42 4.05 15.94
C ASP A 71 32.91 5.51 16.17
N GLN A 72 32.02 6.50 16.29
CA GLN A 72 32.37 7.90 16.58
C GLN A 72 31.97 8.32 18.00
N ASP A 73 32.97 8.58 18.83
CA ASP A 73 32.76 9.07 20.21
C ASP A 73 31.98 10.40 20.26
N ASP A 74 32.22 11.29 19.30
CA ASP A 74 31.57 12.61 19.21
C ASP A 74 30.14 12.56 18.65
N LEU A 75 29.64 11.38 18.28
CA LEU A 75 28.23 11.14 17.95
C LEU A 75 27.53 10.29 19.01
N GLU A 76 28.19 9.99 20.13
CA GLU A 76 27.65 9.07 21.14
C GLU A 76 26.34 9.57 21.77
N ASP A 77 26.20 10.89 21.88
CA ASP A 77 25.00 11.58 22.36
C ASP A 77 23.87 11.73 21.35
N VAL A 78 24.14 11.50 20.06
CA VAL A 78 23.14 11.59 19.00
C VAL A 78 22.40 10.26 18.91
N THR A 79 21.06 10.30 18.86
CA THR A 79 20.26 9.09 18.68
C THR A 79 20.43 8.56 17.26
N LEU A 80 20.78 7.29 17.14
CA LEU A 80 20.68 6.58 15.86
C LEU A 80 19.27 6.01 15.74
N GLY A 81 18.52 6.42 14.72
CA GLY A 81 17.22 5.84 14.39
C GLY A 81 17.35 4.83 13.25
N ILE A 82 16.70 3.67 13.35
CA ILE A 82 16.66 2.69 12.24
C ILE A 82 15.22 2.21 12.05
N ILE A 83 14.74 2.26 10.80
CA ILE A 83 13.49 1.59 10.41
C ILE A 83 13.84 0.24 9.77
N THR A 84 13.30 -0.85 10.32
CA THR A 84 13.63 -2.22 9.91
C THR A 84 12.41 -3.13 10.01
N ASN A 85 12.39 -4.22 9.24
CA ASN A 85 11.43 -5.31 9.41
C ASN A 85 11.83 -6.30 10.53
N GLY A 86 13.02 -6.13 11.13
CA GLY A 86 13.49 -6.89 12.29
C GLY A 86 14.05 -8.28 11.99
N SER A 87 13.84 -8.85 10.81
CA SER A 87 14.21 -10.24 10.48
C SER A 87 15.72 -10.53 10.52
N LEU A 88 16.56 -9.50 10.30
CA LEU A 88 18.03 -9.63 10.27
C LEU A 88 18.71 -9.04 11.50
N LEU A 89 17.96 -8.59 12.50
CA LEU A 89 18.50 -7.82 13.62
C LEU A 89 19.57 -8.59 14.42
N HIS A 90 19.37 -9.89 14.68
CA HIS A 90 20.34 -10.76 15.36
C HIS A 90 21.75 -10.71 14.75
N LYS A 91 21.87 -10.49 13.44
CA LYS A 91 23.18 -10.39 12.75
C LYS A 91 23.94 -9.10 13.08
N HIS A 92 23.24 -8.09 13.59
CA HIS A 92 23.76 -6.75 13.80
C HIS A 92 23.76 -6.31 15.27
N LEU A 93 23.12 -7.06 16.17
CA LEU A 93 23.04 -6.72 17.60
C LEU A 93 24.42 -6.46 18.23
N ASN A 94 25.44 -7.28 17.96
CA ASN A 94 26.80 -7.04 18.49
C ASN A 94 27.42 -5.70 18.04
N THR A 95 27.06 -5.22 16.85
CA THR A 95 27.47 -3.88 16.40
C THR A 95 26.66 -2.81 17.12
N LEU A 96 25.33 -2.99 17.16
CA LEU A 96 24.41 -2.04 17.77
C LEU A 96 24.69 -1.83 19.26
N LYS A 97 25.07 -2.89 20.00
CA LYS A 97 25.45 -2.88 21.43
C LYS A 97 26.46 -1.80 21.80
N ARG A 98 27.31 -1.36 20.86
CA ARG A 98 28.29 -0.30 21.10
C ARG A 98 27.68 1.09 21.18
N LYS A 99 26.46 1.28 20.70
CA LYS A 99 25.76 2.58 20.69
C LYS A 99 24.95 2.77 21.96
N ARG A 100 25.13 3.89 22.67
CA ARG A 100 24.27 4.18 23.85
C ARG A 100 22.83 4.54 23.51
N LYS A 101 22.58 5.38 22.51
CA LYS A 101 21.24 5.88 22.13
C LYS A 101 20.77 5.31 20.80
N LEU A 102 19.74 4.47 20.83
CA LEU A 102 19.21 3.78 19.65
C LEU A 102 17.68 3.75 19.68
N VAL A 103 17.06 4.05 18.54
CA VAL A 103 15.61 3.89 18.37
C VAL A 103 15.36 2.99 17.18
N LEU A 104 14.73 1.84 17.41
CA LEU A 104 14.30 0.93 16.33
C LEU A 104 12.80 1.10 16.09
N SER A 105 12.42 1.48 14.87
CA SER A 105 11.04 1.44 14.41
C SER A 105 10.83 0.16 13.60
N PHE A 106 10.16 -0.80 14.21
CA PHE A 106 9.82 -2.08 13.62
C PHE A 106 8.59 -1.94 12.74
N SER A 107 8.76 -2.30 11.48
CA SER A 107 7.66 -2.39 10.55
C SER A 107 6.96 -3.73 10.82
N LEU A 108 5.83 -3.70 11.57
CA LEU A 108 5.02 -4.88 11.93
C LEU A 108 3.54 -4.53 11.73
N ASP A 109 2.90 -5.20 10.78
CA ASP A 109 1.49 -4.93 10.43
C ASP A 109 0.51 -5.89 11.11
N SER A 110 1.01 -6.99 11.68
CA SER A 110 0.25 -8.01 12.38
C SER A 110 1.20 -8.91 13.17
N VAL A 111 0.66 -9.99 13.75
CA VAL A 111 1.40 -11.06 14.44
C VAL A 111 1.02 -12.42 13.85
N GLY A 112 1.79 -13.47 14.16
CA GLY A 112 1.47 -14.84 13.77
C GLY A 112 1.37 -15.05 12.26
N GLU A 113 0.39 -15.84 11.82
CA GLU A 113 0.18 -16.14 10.40
C GLU A 113 -0.12 -14.91 9.55
N SER A 114 -0.88 -13.94 10.08
CA SER A 114 -1.21 -12.72 9.33
C SER A 114 0.02 -11.84 9.09
N TYR A 115 1.01 -11.87 9.98
CA TYR A 115 2.30 -11.25 9.72
C TYR A 115 2.97 -11.87 8.48
N GLU A 116 2.97 -13.19 8.38
CA GLU A 116 3.65 -13.94 7.31
C GLU A 116 2.91 -13.82 5.97
N GLU A 117 1.58 -13.74 6.00
CA GLU A 117 0.73 -13.41 4.83
C GLU A 117 1.07 -12.01 4.29
N ILE A 118 1.07 -11.00 5.16
CA ILE A 118 1.34 -9.62 4.78
C ILE A 118 2.79 -9.44 4.34
N ARG A 119 3.74 -9.97 5.12
CA ARG A 119 5.18 -9.80 4.95
C ARG A 119 5.81 -11.06 4.40
N THR A 120 5.43 -11.39 3.16
CA THR A 120 5.86 -12.61 2.48
C THR A 120 7.38 -12.80 2.53
N GLY A 121 7.80 -13.98 3.01
CA GLY A 121 9.20 -14.35 3.26
C GLY A 121 9.69 -14.07 4.68
N GLY A 122 8.89 -13.38 5.50
CA GLY A 122 9.14 -13.19 6.93
C GLY A 122 8.68 -14.40 7.74
N VAL A 123 9.31 -14.61 8.90
CA VAL A 123 8.93 -15.63 9.88
C VAL A 123 8.64 -14.93 11.19
N TRP A 124 7.38 -14.96 11.64
CA TRP A 124 6.93 -14.18 12.80
C TRP A 124 7.75 -14.51 14.04
N LYS A 125 7.93 -15.80 14.31
CA LYS A 125 8.69 -16.29 15.47
C LYS A 125 10.11 -15.70 15.52
N GLN A 126 10.82 -15.73 14.39
CA GLN A 126 12.18 -15.18 14.31
C GLN A 126 12.19 -13.67 14.57
N VAL A 127 11.22 -12.94 14.03
CA VAL A 127 11.13 -11.48 14.19
C VAL A 127 10.81 -11.12 15.65
N ALA A 128 9.88 -11.83 16.28
CA ALA A 128 9.56 -11.66 17.69
C ALA A 128 10.76 -11.97 18.59
N GLU A 129 11.49 -13.06 18.33
CA GLU A 129 12.72 -13.42 19.06
C GLU A 129 13.81 -12.35 18.91
N ASN A 130 14.04 -11.86 17.69
CA ASN A 130 15.00 -10.79 17.42
C ASN A 130 14.66 -9.49 18.18
N ILE A 131 13.37 -9.14 18.27
CA ILE A 131 12.91 -7.94 18.99
C ILE A 131 13.07 -8.14 20.49
N ALA A 132 12.70 -9.31 21.02
CA ALA A 132 12.87 -9.63 22.43
C ALA A 132 14.36 -9.57 22.83
N GLU A 133 15.26 -10.12 22.01
CA GLU A 133 16.71 -10.04 22.25
C GLU A 133 17.20 -8.59 22.26
N PHE A 134 16.73 -7.75 21.33
CA PHE A 134 17.06 -6.33 21.31
C PHE A 134 16.64 -5.60 22.60
N LEU A 135 15.43 -5.88 23.09
CA LEU A 135 14.91 -5.27 24.32
C LEU A 135 15.64 -5.78 25.57
N SER A 136 15.98 -7.07 25.63
CA SER A 136 16.76 -7.63 26.75
C SER A 136 18.17 -7.03 26.80
N VAL A 137 18.83 -6.91 25.64
CA VAL A 137 20.14 -6.25 25.54
C VAL A 137 20.09 -4.81 26.03
N ALA A 138 19.05 -4.06 25.65
CA ALA A 138 18.86 -2.69 26.11
C ALA A 138 18.82 -2.61 27.65
N GLN A 139 18.06 -3.51 28.28
CA GLN A 139 17.87 -3.55 29.71
C GLN A 139 19.13 -4.02 30.46
N GLU A 140 19.76 -5.10 30.03
CA GLU A 140 20.93 -5.71 30.67
C GLU A 140 22.15 -4.78 30.64
N GLU A 141 22.33 -4.06 29.54
CA GLU A 141 23.45 -3.16 29.32
C GLU A 141 23.16 -1.71 29.75
N GLY A 142 21.98 -1.44 30.31
CA GLY A 142 21.56 -0.10 30.75
C GLY A 142 21.56 0.94 29.62
N ARG A 143 21.20 0.54 28.40
CA ARG A 143 21.24 1.40 27.20
C ARG A 143 19.98 2.26 27.09
N GLU A 144 20.13 3.43 26.46
CA GLU A 144 19.01 4.31 26.09
C GLU A 144 18.41 3.83 24.76
N TRP A 145 17.91 2.59 24.75
CA TRP A 145 17.31 1.97 23.57
C TRP A 145 15.80 1.91 23.70
N SER A 146 15.10 2.13 22.58
CA SER A 146 13.65 1.93 22.53
C SER A 146 13.20 1.30 21.23
N GLY A 147 12.11 0.54 21.31
CA GLY A 147 11.40 -0.04 20.19
C GLY A 147 10.05 0.64 19.98
N ALA A 148 9.71 0.93 18.73
CA ALA A 148 8.39 1.37 18.33
C ALA A 148 7.89 0.53 17.15
N ILE A 149 6.58 0.40 17.00
CA ILE A 149 5.94 -0.34 15.91
C ILE A 149 5.29 0.66 14.95
N GLY A 150 5.58 0.52 13.66
CA GLY A 150 4.78 1.08 12.58
C GLY A 150 3.92 -0.01 11.98
N SER A 151 2.60 0.15 12.04
CA SER A 151 1.61 -0.84 11.60
C SER A 151 0.66 -0.27 10.56
N GLY A 152 0.71 -0.83 9.35
CA GLY A 152 -0.26 -0.53 8.30
C GLY A 152 -1.58 -1.25 8.55
N LEU A 153 -2.66 -0.49 8.66
CA LEU A 153 -4.00 -1.04 8.85
C LEU A 153 -4.49 -1.74 7.58
N MET A 154 -4.60 -3.07 7.65
CA MET A 154 -5.01 -3.94 6.55
C MET A 154 -6.01 -5.00 7.02
N ARG A 155 -6.88 -5.44 6.11
CA ARG A 155 -7.92 -6.44 6.34
C ARG A 155 -7.35 -7.74 6.92
N THR A 156 -6.26 -8.24 6.36
CA THR A 156 -5.57 -9.45 6.85
C THR A 156 -5.08 -9.27 8.28
N GLY A 157 -4.42 -8.13 8.56
CA GLY A 157 -3.88 -7.83 9.89
C GLY A 157 -4.95 -7.59 10.95
N LEU A 158 -6.12 -7.09 10.53
CA LEU A 158 -7.23 -6.78 11.43
C LEU A 158 -7.72 -8.00 12.23
N ARG A 159 -7.61 -9.21 11.65
CA ARG A 159 -7.98 -10.46 12.33
C ARG A 159 -7.28 -10.64 13.68
N HIS A 160 -6.04 -10.17 13.77
CA HIS A 160 -5.14 -10.28 14.91
C HIS A 160 -4.80 -8.90 15.53
N LEU A 161 -5.63 -7.87 15.30
CA LEU A 161 -5.40 -6.54 15.86
C LEU A 161 -5.34 -6.54 17.41
N PRO A 162 -6.21 -7.26 18.14
CA PRO A 162 -6.09 -7.39 19.60
C PRO A 162 -4.79 -8.07 20.01
N ASP A 163 -4.36 -9.12 19.30
CA ASP A 163 -3.13 -9.86 19.61
C ASP A 163 -1.88 -9.00 19.36
N LEU A 164 -1.88 -8.20 18.29
CA LEU A 164 -0.84 -7.21 18.04
C LEU A 164 -0.79 -6.15 19.15
N ALA A 165 -1.95 -5.67 19.61
CA ALA A 165 -2.02 -4.73 20.71
C ALA A 165 -1.47 -5.33 22.01
N ALA A 166 -1.89 -6.54 22.38
CA ALA A 166 -1.40 -7.25 23.55
C ALA A 166 0.12 -7.47 23.47
N TRP A 167 0.60 -8.00 22.34
CA TRP A 167 2.02 -8.24 22.13
C TRP A 167 2.86 -6.97 22.24
N ALA A 168 2.39 -5.85 21.67
CA ALA A 168 3.09 -4.57 21.79
C ALA A 168 3.18 -4.11 23.25
N MET A 169 2.12 -4.26 24.02
CA MET A 169 2.07 -3.85 25.43
C MET A 169 2.93 -4.76 26.33
N ASP A 170 2.89 -6.07 26.12
CA ASP A 170 3.74 -7.04 26.82
C ASP A 170 5.23 -6.74 26.61
N ASN A 171 5.59 -6.22 25.43
CA ASN A 171 6.96 -5.82 25.08
C ASN A 171 7.25 -4.34 25.35
N ARG A 172 6.32 -3.59 25.97
CA ARG A 172 6.45 -2.16 26.29
C ARG A 172 6.80 -1.29 25.08
N MET A 173 6.25 -1.63 23.92
CA MET A 173 6.49 -0.93 22.67
C MET A 173 5.31 -0.01 22.32
N GLY A 174 5.62 1.24 22.00
CA GLY A 174 4.64 2.14 21.39
C GLY A 174 4.30 1.67 19.97
N ILE A 175 3.04 1.85 19.56
CA ILE A 175 2.57 1.52 18.20
C ILE A 175 1.90 2.72 17.55
N SER A 176 2.25 2.95 16.29
CA SER A 176 1.63 3.94 15.41
C SER A 176 0.92 3.21 14.26
N PHE A 177 -0.38 3.42 14.17
CA PHE A 177 -1.22 2.90 13.08
C PHE A 177 -1.30 3.92 11.95
N PHE A 178 -1.22 3.44 10.71
CA PHE A 178 -1.38 4.29 9.53
C PHE A 178 -2.19 3.59 8.45
N GLU A 179 -2.82 4.40 7.60
CA GLU A 179 -3.47 3.93 6.39
C GLU A 179 -2.44 3.52 5.35
N VAL A 180 -2.63 2.36 4.72
CA VAL A 180 -1.81 1.98 3.57
C VAL A 180 -2.12 2.91 2.41
N GLY A 181 -1.10 3.62 1.95
CA GLY A 181 -1.21 4.52 0.80
C GLY A 181 -1.24 3.77 -0.53
N MET A 182 -2.14 4.20 -1.41
CA MET A 182 -2.14 3.76 -2.80
C MET A 182 -0.98 4.39 -3.56
N VAL A 183 -0.13 3.55 -4.11
CA VAL A 183 0.95 3.93 -5.02
C VAL A 183 0.90 3.03 -6.24
N ARG A 184 1.61 3.43 -7.29
CA ARG A 184 1.66 2.61 -8.48
C ARG A 184 2.32 1.26 -8.21
N GLY A 185 1.62 0.17 -8.51
CA GLY A 185 2.05 -1.21 -8.33
C GLY A 185 1.55 -1.91 -7.06
N ASN A 186 0.79 -1.24 -6.18
CA ASN A 186 0.14 -1.88 -5.02
C ASN A 186 -1.40 -1.75 -5.01
N GLU A 187 -2.01 -1.34 -6.11
CA GLU A 187 -3.44 -1.01 -6.19
C GLU A 187 -4.33 -2.22 -5.88
N ALA A 188 -3.95 -3.41 -6.36
CA ALA A 188 -4.59 -4.68 -6.00
C ALA A 188 -4.69 -4.86 -4.48
N VAL A 189 -3.60 -4.57 -3.80
CA VAL A 189 -3.52 -4.72 -2.35
C VAL A 189 -4.37 -3.67 -1.68
N ILE A 190 -4.41 -2.44 -2.18
CA ILE A 190 -5.33 -1.42 -1.63
C ILE A 190 -6.79 -1.85 -1.78
N GLU A 191 -7.18 -2.39 -2.92
CA GLU A 191 -8.57 -2.79 -3.18
C GLU A 191 -9.05 -3.93 -2.26
N HIS A 192 -8.17 -4.88 -1.95
CA HIS A 192 -8.52 -6.06 -1.16
C HIS A 192 -8.15 -5.96 0.33
N GLU A 193 -7.15 -5.15 0.69
CA GLU A 193 -6.64 -5.05 2.06
C GLU A 193 -6.97 -3.74 2.73
N SER A 194 -7.13 -2.64 2.00
CA SER A 194 -7.36 -1.33 2.62
C SER A 194 -8.84 -1.05 2.82
N TYR A 195 -9.35 -1.39 4.00
CA TYR A 195 -10.73 -1.08 4.39
C TYR A 195 -11.02 0.43 4.56
N LEU A 196 -10.00 1.29 4.53
CA LEU A 196 -10.19 2.74 4.48
C LEU A 196 -10.48 3.23 3.05
N TRP A 197 -9.96 2.54 2.03
CA TRP A 197 -10.27 2.82 0.61
C TRP A 197 -11.51 2.07 0.15
N ASN A 198 -11.62 0.78 0.51
CA ASN A 198 -12.75 -0.07 0.20
C ASN A 198 -13.39 -0.61 1.49
N PRO A 199 -14.29 0.15 2.15
CA PRO A 199 -14.88 -0.27 3.43
C PRO A 199 -15.68 -1.57 3.35
N LEU A 200 -16.18 -1.97 2.17
CA LEU A 200 -16.98 -3.19 2.02
C LEU A 200 -16.15 -4.48 2.11
N VAL A 201 -14.80 -4.43 2.03
CA VAL A 201 -13.98 -5.63 2.27
C VAL A 201 -14.15 -6.18 3.70
N LEU A 202 -14.66 -5.36 4.62
CA LEU A 202 -14.95 -5.74 6.00
C LEU A 202 -16.21 -6.61 6.13
N ASP A 203 -17.05 -6.72 5.10
CA ASP A 203 -18.17 -7.69 5.10
C ASP A 203 -17.64 -9.13 5.18
N HIS A 204 -16.36 -9.37 4.82
CA HIS A 204 -15.67 -10.64 4.95
C HIS A 204 -14.83 -10.79 6.23
N VAL A 205 -14.87 -9.81 7.14
CA VAL A 205 -14.19 -9.86 8.43
C VAL A 205 -15.23 -9.86 9.54
N PRO A 206 -15.66 -11.04 10.03
CA PRO A 206 -16.66 -11.10 11.08
C PRO A 206 -16.14 -10.38 12.33
N ASN A 207 -17.05 -9.68 13.00
CA ASN A 207 -16.80 -9.00 14.25
C ASN A 207 -15.62 -8.00 14.19
N TRP A 208 -15.35 -7.41 13.03
CA TRP A 208 -14.24 -6.47 12.87
C TRP A 208 -14.30 -5.31 13.88
N SER A 209 -15.50 -4.82 14.22
CA SER A 209 -15.68 -3.74 15.19
C SER A 209 -15.26 -4.18 16.60
N GLU A 210 -15.61 -5.40 17.01
CA GLU A 210 -15.22 -5.96 18.31
C GLU A 210 -13.69 -6.08 18.43
N LYS A 211 -13.01 -6.38 17.32
CA LYS A 211 -11.53 -6.42 17.28
C LYS A 211 -10.91 -5.05 17.53
N PHE A 212 -11.52 -3.97 17.04
CA PHE A 212 -11.12 -2.61 17.40
C PHE A 212 -11.38 -2.32 18.87
N ASP A 213 -12.58 -2.66 19.38
CA ASP A 213 -12.95 -2.42 20.78
C ASP A 213 -11.96 -3.10 21.74
N GLN A 214 -11.64 -4.37 21.50
CA GLN A 214 -10.66 -5.13 22.28
C GLN A 214 -9.26 -4.48 22.24
N ALA A 215 -8.77 -4.09 21.08
CA ALA A 215 -7.46 -3.43 20.97
C ALA A 215 -7.44 -2.07 21.67
N ILE A 216 -8.51 -1.28 21.56
CA ILE A 216 -8.69 0.00 22.24
C ILE A 216 -8.64 -0.20 23.77
N ASP A 217 -9.35 -1.21 24.28
CA ASP A 217 -9.39 -1.52 25.70
C ASP A 217 -8.04 -2.00 26.23
N ILE A 218 -7.29 -2.79 25.44
CA ILE A 218 -5.91 -3.18 25.75
C ILE A 218 -5.04 -1.94 25.90
N PHE A 219 -5.04 -1.02 24.93
CA PHE A 219 -4.21 0.19 25.01
C PHE A 219 -4.62 1.10 26.18
N ARG A 220 -5.91 1.26 26.47
CA ARG A 220 -6.38 2.07 27.61
C ARG A 220 -5.92 1.48 28.94
N THR A 221 -6.10 0.18 29.12
CA THR A 221 -5.71 -0.53 30.35
C THR A 221 -4.21 -0.45 30.61
N HIS A 222 -3.39 -0.40 29.54
CA HIS A 222 -1.94 -0.27 29.65
C HIS A 222 -1.43 1.18 29.67
N GLY A 223 -2.32 2.18 29.76
CA GLY A 223 -1.91 3.59 29.86
C GLY A 223 -1.49 4.25 28.55
N HIS A 224 -1.98 3.76 27.41
CA HIS A 224 -1.76 4.31 26.07
C HIS A 224 -3.05 4.93 25.45
N PRO A 225 -3.68 5.93 26.10
CA PRO A 225 -4.96 6.47 25.64
C PRO A 225 -4.88 7.13 24.26
N HIS A 226 -3.75 7.75 23.89
CA HIS A 226 -3.61 8.38 22.57
C HIS A 226 -3.66 7.37 21.41
N THR A 227 -3.02 6.21 21.56
CA THR A 227 -3.09 5.12 20.59
C THR A 227 -4.51 4.55 20.52
N ALA A 228 -5.15 4.38 21.68
CA ALA A 228 -6.54 3.95 21.77
C ALA A 228 -7.50 4.92 21.06
N ASP A 229 -7.34 6.23 21.28
CA ASP A 229 -8.15 7.26 20.64
C ASP A 229 -7.93 7.29 19.12
N THR A 230 -6.69 7.10 18.67
CA THR A 230 -6.37 6.99 17.24
C THR A 230 -7.12 5.82 16.59
N LEU A 231 -7.13 4.64 17.22
CA LEU A 231 -7.92 3.50 16.73
C LEU A 231 -9.42 3.77 16.78
N GLY A 232 -9.93 4.43 17.82
CA GLY A 232 -11.34 4.83 17.91
C GLY A 232 -11.76 5.77 16.79
N ILE A 233 -10.89 6.71 16.38
CA ILE A 233 -11.10 7.59 15.23
C ILE A 233 -11.17 6.77 13.93
N PHE A 234 -10.27 5.81 13.74
CA PHE A 234 -10.32 4.91 12.58
C PHE A 234 -11.62 4.10 12.54
N GLN A 235 -11.99 3.47 13.64
CA GLN A 235 -13.23 2.67 13.75
C GLN A 235 -14.48 3.51 13.45
N LYS A 236 -14.62 4.71 14.04
CA LYS A 236 -15.75 5.61 13.77
C LYS A 236 -15.80 6.06 12.31
N THR A 237 -14.64 6.35 11.73
CA THR A 237 -14.51 6.70 10.31
C THR A 237 -14.98 5.55 9.42
N LEU A 238 -14.64 4.31 9.78
CA LEU A 238 -15.04 3.11 9.05
C LEU A 238 -16.54 2.89 9.08
N HIS A 239 -17.18 2.97 10.24
CA HIS A 239 -18.64 2.89 10.34
C HIS A 239 -19.32 3.89 9.40
N SER A 240 -18.85 5.14 9.39
CA SER A 240 -19.38 6.18 8.51
C SER A 240 -19.16 5.87 7.02
N LYS A 241 -17.99 5.33 6.66
CA LYS A 241 -17.64 4.95 5.29
C LYS A 241 -18.44 3.73 4.80
N ILE A 242 -18.62 2.70 5.63
CA ILE A 242 -19.44 1.51 5.32
C ILE A 242 -20.88 1.92 5.07
N GLU A 243 -21.46 2.70 5.97
CA GLU A 243 -22.84 3.19 5.83
C GLU A 243 -23.03 4.03 4.57
N ARG A 244 -22.06 4.88 4.23
CA ARG A 244 -22.07 5.62 2.97
C ARG A 244 -21.99 4.69 1.77
N ALA A 245 -21.05 3.75 1.76
CA ALA A 245 -20.85 2.81 0.66
C ALA A 245 -22.10 1.93 0.40
N ARG A 246 -22.76 1.47 1.47
CA ARG A 246 -24.01 0.69 1.37
C ARG A 246 -25.18 1.52 0.84
N ARG A 247 -25.33 2.77 1.30
CA ARG A 247 -26.33 3.70 0.73
C ARG A 247 -26.05 3.97 -0.74
N GLU A 248 -24.79 4.20 -1.11
CA GLU A 248 -24.39 4.38 -2.50
C GLU A 248 -24.74 3.15 -3.33
N ALA A 249 -24.40 1.94 -2.87
CA ALA A 249 -24.76 0.70 -3.56
C ALA A 249 -26.27 0.56 -3.78
N SER A 250 -27.09 0.86 -2.75
CA SER A 250 -28.56 0.82 -2.86
C SER A 250 -29.12 1.88 -3.82
N ASP A 251 -28.55 3.10 -3.83
CA ASP A 251 -28.90 4.14 -4.80
C ASP A 251 -28.62 3.69 -6.23
N PHE A 252 -27.49 2.99 -6.45
CA PHE A 252 -27.14 2.40 -7.73
C PHE A 252 -28.13 1.31 -8.15
N ASP A 253 -28.52 0.40 -7.26
CA ASP A 253 -29.48 -0.66 -7.59
C ASP A 253 -30.85 -0.08 -7.98
N ARG A 254 -31.34 0.94 -7.26
CA ARG A 254 -32.57 1.65 -7.63
C ARG A 254 -32.43 2.34 -8.99
N TRP A 255 -31.27 2.95 -9.25
CA TRP A 255 -31.01 3.61 -10.52
C TRP A 255 -31.03 2.63 -11.71
N GLU A 256 -30.39 1.47 -11.58
CA GLU A 256 -30.37 0.45 -12.64
C GLU A 256 -31.77 -0.06 -13.00
N ALA A 257 -32.68 -0.11 -12.02
CA ALA A 257 -34.05 -0.53 -12.24
C ALA A 257 -34.90 0.51 -12.99
N GLU A 258 -34.54 1.79 -12.95
CA GLU A 258 -35.41 2.90 -13.35
C GLU A 258 -35.04 3.56 -14.69
N ARG A 259 -33.86 3.33 -15.26
CA ARG A 259 -33.34 4.18 -16.36
C ARG A 259 -32.63 3.43 -17.48
N GLU A 260 -32.78 3.97 -18.68
CA GLU A 260 -31.88 3.65 -19.79
C GLU A 260 -30.48 4.16 -19.47
N THR A 261 -29.53 3.25 -19.56
CA THR A 261 -28.11 3.51 -19.40
C THR A 261 -27.51 3.93 -20.73
N VAL A 262 -26.75 5.04 -20.77
CA VAL A 262 -26.05 5.47 -21.99
C VAL A 262 -24.64 4.88 -22.01
N PRO A 263 -24.24 4.11 -23.03
CA PRO A 263 -22.88 3.62 -23.13
C PRO A 263 -21.92 4.78 -23.46
N LEU A 264 -20.93 5.01 -22.58
CA LEU A 264 -19.81 5.93 -22.82
C LEU A 264 -18.63 5.22 -23.49
N PHE A 265 -18.38 3.97 -23.11
CA PHE A 265 -17.31 3.14 -23.64
C PHE A 265 -17.85 1.72 -23.84
N ASP A 266 -17.58 1.13 -25.00
CA ASP A 266 -17.72 -0.30 -25.26
C ASP A 266 -16.46 -0.77 -25.97
N LEU A 267 -15.45 -1.14 -25.17
CA LEU A 267 -14.15 -1.56 -25.67
C LEU A 267 -14.08 -3.07 -25.63
N GLN A 268 -13.86 -3.69 -26.79
CA GLN A 268 -13.39 -5.06 -26.88
C GLN A 268 -11.95 -5.01 -27.40
N PRO A 269 -10.92 -5.07 -26.53
CA PRO A 269 -9.52 -4.97 -26.90
C PRO A 269 -9.09 -6.11 -27.85
N THR A 270 -9.38 -5.91 -29.12
CA THR A 270 -8.94 -6.70 -30.25
C THR A 270 -7.76 -6.01 -30.90
N GLN A 271 -7.05 -6.70 -31.79
CA GLN A 271 -5.92 -6.09 -32.50
C GLN A 271 -6.35 -4.85 -33.31
N ASP A 272 -7.59 -4.82 -33.79
CA ASP A 272 -8.13 -3.71 -34.60
C ASP A 272 -8.66 -2.55 -33.75
N SER A 273 -9.11 -2.79 -32.51
CA SER A 273 -9.67 -1.74 -31.64
C SER A 273 -8.61 -0.95 -30.87
N ILE A 274 -7.34 -1.38 -30.91
CA ILE A 274 -6.23 -0.73 -30.20
C ILE A 274 -6.07 0.73 -30.60
N HIS A 275 -6.44 1.10 -31.83
CA HIS A 275 -6.34 2.47 -32.32
C HIS A 275 -7.17 3.47 -31.47
N ASN A 276 -8.17 2.99 -30.72
CA ASN A 276 -8.96 3.81 -29.80
C ASN A 276 -8.28 4.02 -28.43
N LEU A 277 -7.15 3.36 -28.19
CA LEU A 277 -6.31 3.57 -27.01
C LEU A 277 -5.12 4.45 -27.39
N MET A 278 -5.05 5.62 -26.78
CA MET A 278 -3.91 6.52 -26.82
C MET A 278 -2.82 5.99 -25.88
N PRO A 279 -1.69 5.45 -26.39
CA PRO A 279 -0.55 5.16 -25.54
C PRO A 279 -0.02 6.46 -24.93
N VAL A 280 0.09 6.46 -23.60
CA VAL A 280 0.94 7.42 -22.90
C VAL A 280 2.16 6.63 -22.44
N VAL A 281 3.06 6.39 -23.38
CA VAL A 281 4.31 5.66 -23.17
C VAL A 281 5.43 6.68 -23.11
N ILE A 282 6.23 6.63 -22.04
CA ILE A 282 7.37 7.54 -21.90
C ILE A 282 8.52 6.97 -22.72
N GLY A 283 8.65 7.39 -23.98
CA GLY A 283 9.86 7.20 -24.80
C GLY A 283 10.00 5.88 -25.57
N ASP A 284 8.99 5.01 -25.57
CA ASP A 284 8.94 3.80 -26.41
C ASP A 284 7.71 3.80 -27.33
N ALA A 285 7.79 3.05 -28.44
CA ALA A 285 6.69 2.91 -29.41
C ALA A 285 5.59 1.97 -28.91
N LEU A 286 4.33 2.22 -29.33
CA LEU A 286 3.14 1.44 -28.94
C LEU A 286 3.30 -0.08 -29.17
N GLU A 287 3.92 -0.46 -30.28
CA GLU A 287 4.15 -1.87 -30.66
C GLU A 287 5.04 -2.64 -29.68
N LYS A 288 5.82 -1.93 -28.84
CA LYS A 288 6.65 -2.57 -27.81
C LYS A 288 5.90 -2.84 -26.52
N VAL A 289 4.87 -2.04 -26.22
CA VAL A 289 4.08 -2.16 -24.98
C VAL A 289 2.84 -3.02 -25.15
N LEU A 290 2.33 -3.20 -26.36
CA LEU A 290 1.23 -4.12 -26.64
C LEU A 290 1.77 -5.39 -27.27
N VAL A 291 1.63 -6.51 -26.57
CA VAL A 291 2.15 -7.80 -27.00
C VAL A 291 1.03 -8.84 -27.08
N PRO A 292 1.04 -9.72 -28.11
CA PRO A 292 0.17 -10.88 -28.13
C PRO A 292 0.46 -11.80 -26.93
N GLY A 293 -0.60 -12.33 -26.31
CA GLY A 293 -0.52 -13.35 -25.27
C GLY A 293 -1.47 -14.52 -25.55
N PRO A 294 -1.39 -15.61 -24.78
CA PRO A 294 -2.08 -16.89 -25.07
C PRO A 294 -3.60 -16.80 -25.28
N ALA A 295 -4.27 -15.81 -24.67
CA ALA A 295 -5.72 -15.65 -24.77
C ALA A 295 -6.16 -14.33 -25.45
N GLY A 296 -5.24 -13.55 -26.07
CA GLY A 296 -5.49 -12.16 -26.56
C GLY A 296 -4.37 -11.17 -26.18
N LEU A 297 -4.65 -9.86 -26.15
CA LEU A 297 -3.62 -8.83 -25.93
C LEU A 297 -3.19 -8.63 -24.47
N CYS A 298 -1.91 -8.30 -24.30
CA CYS A 298 -1.35 -7.86 -23.04
C CYS A 298 -0.67 -6.49 -23.18
N PHE A 299 -0.80 -5.66 -22.13
CA PHE A 299 -0.05 -4.44 -21.93
C PHE A 299 1.18 -4.71 -21.06
N ARG A 300 2.37 -4.56 -21.64
CA ARG A 300 3.67 -4.68 -21.00
C ARG A 300 4.28 -3.28 -20.84
N PRO A 301 4.08 -2.60 -19.70
CA PRO A 301 4.72 -1.31 -19.49
C PRO A 301 6.24 -1.45 -19.49
N THR A 302 6.94 -0.51 -20.16
CA THR A 302 8.41 -0.43 -20.15
C THR A 302 8.93 0.39 -18.98
N LYS A 303 8.10 1.30 -18.46
CA LYS A 303 8.39 2.21 -17.34
C LYS A 303 7.19 2.30 -16.42
N LEU A 304 7.44 2.70 -15.17
CA LEU A 304 6.40 2.81 -14.14
C LEU A 304 5.24 3.67 -14.56
N TYR A 305 5.42 4.68 -15.42
CA TYR A 305 4.34 5.61 -15.74
C TYR A 305 3.64 5.30 -17.06
N ASP A 306 4.08 4.27 -17.79
CA ASP A 306 3.46 3.90 -19.06
C ASP A 306 2.02 3.45 -18.83
N HIS A 307 1.07 3.98 -19.58
CA HIS A 307 -0.33 3.56 -19.50
C HIS A 307 -0.99 3.70 -20.87
N LEU A 308 -2.13 3.06 -21.02
CA LEU A 308 -3.05 3.27 -22.12
C LEU A 308 -4.18 4.16 -21.62
N ALA A 309 -4.60 5.13 -22.43
CA ALA A 309 -5.73 5.98 -22.11
C ALA A 309 -6.73 5.95 -23.25
N THR A 310 -8.02 6.05 -22.97
CA THR A 310 -8.99 6.41 -24.01
C THR A 310 -8.95 7.91 -24.24
N GLU A 311 -9.59 8.37 -25.31
CA GLU A 311 -10.00 9.77 -25.41
C GLU A 311 -10.96 10.14 -24.26
N PHE A 312 -11.04 11.45 -23.99
CA PHE A 312 -12.03 11.98 -23.07
C PHE A 312 -13.42 11.94 -23.72
N VAL A 313 -14.39 11.41 -22.98
CA VAL A 313 -15.80 11.42 -23.34
C VAL A 313 -16.52 12.47 -22.51
N GLU A 314 -17.31 13.32 -23.17
CA GLU A 314 -18.17 14.32 -22.53
C GLU A 314 -19.27 13.64 -21.72
N ILE A 315 -19.57 14.21 -20.57
CA ILE A 315 -20.66 13.77 -19.70
C ILE A 315 -21.82 14.74 -19.90
N GLU A 316 -22.80 14.31 -20.67
CA GLU A 316 -24.06 15.02 -20.77
C GLU A 316 -24.79 14.95 -19.42
N ARG A 317 -25.27 16.10 -18.95
CA ARG A 317 -26.01 16.21 -17.70
C ARG A 317 -27.44 16.57 -18.00
N ASN A 318 -28.36 15.70 -17.60
CA ASN A 318 -29.79 15.97 -17.71
C ASN A 318 -30.36 16.28 -16.31
N GLY A 319 -30.15 17.53 -15.88
CA GLY A 319 -30.69 18.09 -14.64
C GLY A 319 -29.70 18.21 -13.48
N ASP A 320 -30.22 18.38 -12.27
CA ASP A 320 -29.43 18.73 -11.07
C ASP A 320 -28.85 17.52 -10.32
N ARG A 321 -29.08 16.30 -10.81
CA ARG A 321 -28.58 15.09 -10.14
C ARG A 321 -27.11 14.83 -10.50
N GLN A 322 -26.36 14.34 -9.51
CA GLN A 322 -24.98 13.93 -9.72
C GLN A 322 -24.92 12.72 -10.67
N PRO A 323 -24.07 12.76 -11.72
CA PRO A 323 -23.93 11.64 -12.63
C PRO A 323 -23.31 10.44 -11.92
N LEU A 324 -23.91 9.28 -12.18
CA LEU A 324 -23.44 7.98 -11.71
C LEU A 324 -22.83 7.24 -12.90
N LEU A 325 -21.66 6.65 -12.68
CA LEU A 325 -20.93 5.88 -13.68
C LEU A 325 -20.81 4.43 -13.22
N ARG A 326 -21.23 3.50 -14.06
CA ARG A 326 -21.01 2.06 -13.88
C ARG A 326 -19.96 1.58 -14.88
N LEU A 327 -18.83 1.13 -14.38
CA LEU A 327 -17.76 0.51 -15.16
C LEU A 327 -17.82 -1.00 -14.94
N THR A 328 -18.11 -1.76 -16.00
CA THR A 328 -18.06 -3.22 -16.01
C THR A 328 -16.86 -3.65 -16.82
N VAL A 329 -16.02 -4.50 -16.23
CA VAL A 329 -14.82 -5.03 -16.86
C VAL A 329 -14.84 -6.54 -16.77
N GLU A 330 -14.54 -7.23 -17.86
CA GLU A 330 -14.54 -8.68 -17.90
C GLU A 330 -13.17 -9.21 -18.30
N TRP A 331 -12.69 -10.22 -17.58
CA TRP A 331 -11.52 -11.02 -17.93
C TRP A 331 -11.89 -12.50 -18.04
N PRO A 332 -11.09 -13.31 -18.75
CA PRO A 332 -11.17 -14.76 -18.65
C PRO A 332 -10.95 -15.24 -17.21
N ALA A 333 -11.64 -16.28 -16.77
CA ALA A 333 -11.57 -16.77 -15.38
C ALA A 333 -10.25 -17.41 -14.99
N ASP A 334 -9.43 -17.83 -15.96
CA ASP A 334 -8.09 -18.35 -15.75
C ASP A 334 -7.05 -17.24 -15.50
N VAL A 335 -7.42 -15.97 -15.74
CA VAL A 335 -6.53 -14.82 -15.51
C VAL A 335 -6.55 -14.44 -14.04
N LYS A 336 -5.42 -14.66 -13.37
CA LYS A 336 -5.23 -14.29 -11.97
C LYS A 336 -5.33 -12.78 -11.80
N PRO A 337 -5.86 -12.27 -10.66
CA PRO A 337 -5.94 -10.83 -10.39
C PRO A 337 -4.59 -10.10 -10.56
N ALA A 338 -3.49 -10.74 -10.16
CA ALA A 338 -2.14 -10.20 -10.32
C ALA A 338 -1.76 -9.97 -11.80
N ASP A 339 -2.35 -10.72 -12.73
CA ASP A 339 -2.07 -10.65 -14.17
C ASP A 339 -3.02 -9.69 -14.90
N GLN A 340 -4.06 -9.16 -14.26
CA GLN A 340 -5.02 -8.26 -14.88
C GLN A 340 -4.45 -6.84 -15.03
N CYS A 341 -4.81 -6.16 -16.12
CA CYS A 341 -4.53 -4.73 -16.28
C CYS A 341 -5.48 -3.92 -15.39
N TRP A 342 -4.95 -2.93 -14.70
CA TRP A 342 -5.72 -2.07 -13.82
C TRP A 342 -6.50 -1.04 -14.63
N ILE A 343 -7.77 -0.83 -14.28
CA ILE A 343 -8.63 0.15 -14.95
C ILE A 343 -9.10 1.19 -13.94
N MET A 344 -8.85 2.46 -14.28
CA MET A 344 -9.29 3.62 -13.52
C MET A 344 -10.05 4.60 -14.40
N VAL A 345 -10.97 5.33 -13.79
CA VAL A 345 -11.62 6.49 -14.43
C VAL A 345 -10.87 7.74 -14.02
N GLN A 346 -10.51 8.58 -15.00
CA GLN A 346 -9.83 9.85 -14.78
C GLN A 346 -10.68 11.00 -15.30
N ASP A 347 -10.83 12.06 -14.50
CA ASP A 347 -11.55 13.27 -14.88
C ASP A 347 -10.71 14.23 -15.76
N GLN A 348 -11.34 15.28 -16.27
CA GLN A 348 -10.67 16.27 -17.13
C GLN A 348 -9.54 17.06 -16.46
N ASN A 349 -9.41 16.98 -15.13
CA ASN A 349 -8.36 17.62 -14.34
C ASN A 349 -7.27 16.61 -13.92
N PHE A 350 -7.26 15.43 -14.54
CA PHE A 350 -6.33 14.34 -14.26
C PHE A 350 -6.48 13.72 -12.86
N ASN A 351 -7.57 13.99 -12.15
CA ASN A 351 -7.86 13.30 -10.89
C ASN A 351 -8.46 11.93 -11.18
N TYR A 352 -8.02 10.92 -10.45
CA TYR A 352 -8.64 9.61 -10.46
C TYR A 352 -9.92 9.63 -9.63
N THR A 353 -10.97 8.99 -10.14
CA THR A 353 -12.23 8.81 -9.42
C THR A 353 -12.31 7.39 -8.88
N ASN A 354 -12.68 7.28 -7.62
CA ASN A 354 -12.88 6.00 -6.95
C ASN A 354 -14.36 5.75 -6.73
N GLY A 355 -14.72 4.47 -6.78
CA GLY A 355 -16.07 4.00 -6.53
C GLY A 355 -16.08 2.78 -5.64
N VAL A 356 -17.28 2.37 -5.29
CA VAL A 356 -17.51 1.04 -4.72
C VAL A 356 -17.28 0.02 -5.84
N HIS A 357 -16.59 -1.08 -5.56
CA HIS A 357 -16.42 -2.14 -6.54
C HIS A 357 -16.86 -3.49 -5.99
N GLN A 358 -17.28 -4.35 -6.90
CA GLN A 358 -17.69 -5.71 -6.62
C GLN A 358 -17.12 -6.62 -7.71
N GLU A 359 -16.50 -7.72 -7.29
CA GLU A 359 -16.04 -8.75 -8.21
C GLU A 359 -17.01 -9.94 -8.16
N THR A 360 -17.32 -10.49 -9.33
CA THR A 360 -18.20 -11.65 -9.48
C THR A 360 -17.62 -12.64 -10.49
N HIS A 361 -17.66 -13.93 -10.16
CA HIS A 361 -17.31 -15.00 -11.09
C HIS A 361 -18.56 -15.45 -11.84
N VAL A 362 -18.55 -15.35 -13.17
CA VAL A 362 -19.70 -15.70 -14.03
C VAL A 362 -19.24 -16.72 -15.08
N GLY A 363 -19.34 -18.01 -14.73
CA GLY A 363 -18.88 -19.08 -15.60
C GLY A 363 -17.37 -19.02 -15.84
N GLU A 364 -16.97 -18.84 -17.10
CA GLU A 364 -15.55 -18.74 -17.51
C GLU A 364 -15.03 -17.30 -17.53
N THR A 365 -15.74 -16.33 -16.94
CA THR A 365 -15.27 -14.95 -16.81
C THR A 365 -15.26 -14.45 -15.37
N VAL A 366 -14.31 -13.56 -15.08
CA VAL A 366 -14.29 -12.72 -13.89
C VAL A 366 -14.80 -11.35 -14.32
N ARG A 367 -15.87 -10.89 -13.67
CA ARG A 367 -16.47 -9.59 -13.91
C ARG A 367 -16.21 -8.68 -12.71
N LEU A 368 -15.52 -7.58 -12.95
CA LEU A 368 -15.38 -6.47 -12.02
C LEU A 368 -16.38 -5.38 -12.37
N GLU A 369 -17.20 -4.99 -11.40
CA GLU A 369 -18.09 -3.84 -11.51
C GLU A 369 -17.62 -2.74 -10.56
N LYS A 370 -17.39 -1.53 -11.09
CA LYS A 370 -17.11 -0.32 -10.31
C LYS A 370 -18.27 0.68 -10.48
N ARG A 371 -18.78 1.17 -9.36
CA ARG A 371 -19.88 2.12 -9.25
C ARG A 371 -19.33 3.43 -8.69
N ILE A 372 -19.24 4.46 -9.54
CA ILE A 372 -18.55 5.72 -9.27
C ILE A 372 -19.55 6.87 -9.27
N ARG A 373 -19.63 7.61 -8.17
CA ARG A 373 -20.36 8.88 -8.11
C ARG A 373 -19.43 10.02 -8.51
N LEU A 374 -19.73 10.68 -9.63
CA LEU A 374 -18.89 11.74 -10.15
C LEU A 374 -19.18 13.07 -9.44
N LYS A 375 -18.14 13.87 -9.21
CA LYS A 375 -18.29 15.19 -8.57
C LYS A 375 -19.01 16.17 -9.50
N ASP A 376 -19.64 17.20 -8.94
CA ASP A 376 -20.44 18.18 -9.69
C ASP A 376 -19.66 18.99 -10.74
N HIS A 377 -18.34 19.09 -10.62
CA HIS A 377 -17.51 19.76 -11.61
C HIS A 377 -16.94 18.82 -12.68
N VAL A 378 -17.13 17.50 -12.57
CA VAL A 378 -16.65 16.56 -13.60
C VAL A 378 -17.52 16.73 -14.85
N ARG A 379 -16.85 16.97 -15.97
CA ARG A 379 -17.46 17.23 -17.28
C ARG A 379 -17.03 16.21 -18.32
N ARG A 380 -15.83 15.66 -18.18
CA ARG A 380 -15.30 14.64 -19.08
C ARG A 380 -14.59 13.57 -18.28
N VAL A 381 -14.66 12.35 -18.78
CA VAL A 381 -13.94 11.21 -18.20
C VAL A 381 -13.24 10.43 -19.29
N ARG A 382 -12.17 9.76 -18.91
CA ARG A 382 -11.51 8.74 -19.74
C ARG A 382 -11.15 7.53 -18.90
N LEU A 383 -10.91 6.41 -19.58
CA LEU A 383 -10.36 5.22 -18.96
C LEU A 383 -8.84 5.25 -19.04
N ILE A 384 -8.20 4.86 -17.95
CA ILE A 384 -6.76 4.64 -17.86
C ILE A 384 -6.55 3.16 -17.57
N LEU A 385 -5.84 2.47 -18.46
CA LEU A 385 -5.44 1.09 -18.32
C LEU A 385 -3.93 1.03 -18.06
N TYR A 386 -3.50 0.38 -16.99
CA TYR A 386 -2.07 0.30 -16.67
C TYR A 386 -1.68 -1.02 -16.01
N GLY A 387 -0.39 -1.35 -16.10
CA GLY A 387 0.21 -2.49 -15.42
C GLY A 387 1.24 -2.07 -14.38
N ASN A 388 1.67 -3.05 -13.57
CA ASN A 388 2.86 -2.90 -12.74
C ASN A 388 4.12 -3.07 -13.61
N GLU A 389 5.24 -2.54 -13.15
CA GLU A 389 6.51 -2.72 -13.86
C GLU A 389 6.90 -4.20 -13.86
N GLN A 390 7.42 -4.68 -14.99
CA GLN A 390 8.10 -5.97 -15.21
C GLN A 390 7.24 -7.14 -15.73
N GLU A 391 5.91 -7.06 -15.70
CA GLU A 391 5.07 -8.14 -16.21
C GLU A 391 4.02 -7.66 -17.22
N ALA A 392 3.78 -8.47 -18.24
CA ALA A 392 2.72 -8.20 -19.20
C ALA A 392 1.37 -8.41 -18.49
N LYS A 393 0.54 -7.37 -18.43
CA LYS A 393 -0.80 -7.43 -17.87
C LYS A 393 -1.85 -7.62 -18.94
N ARG A 394 -2.81 -8.47 -18.62
CA ARG A 394 -3.87 -8.90 -19.51
C ARG A 394 -4.87 -7.77 -19.71
N LEU A 395 -5.09 -7.37 -20.96
CA LEU A 395 -6.20 -6.48 -21.27
C LEU A 395 -7.52 -7.23 -21.06
N PRO A 396 -8.57 -6.54 -20.62
CA PRO A 396 -9.89 -7.14 -20.44
C PRO A 396 -10.46 -7.63 -21.78
N LEU A 397 -11.39 -8.58 -21.74
CA LEU A 397 -12.20 -8.99 -22.89
C LEU A 397 -13.17 -7.88 -23.30
N SER A 398 -13.76 -7.22 -22.30
CA SER A 398 -14.71 -6.14 -22.51
C SER A 398 -14.55 -5.07 -21.42
N VAL A 399 -14.72 -3.81 -21.80
CA VAL A 399 -14.91 -2.68 -20.88
C VAL A 399 -16.14 -1.93 -21.30
N LYS A 400 -17.14 -1.91 -20.41
CA LYS A 400 -18.38 -1.17 -20.61
C LYS A 400 -18.49 -0.10 -19.56
N VAL A 401 -18.71 1.13 -20.01
CA VAL A 401 -18.98 2.24 -19.10
C VAL A 401 -20.34 2.80 -19.41
N MET A 402 -21.20 2.82 -18.42
CA MET A 402 -22.54 3.33 -18.51
C MET A 402 -22.67 4.59 -17.66
N LEU A 403 -23.33 5.60 -18.19
CA LEU A 403 -23.61 6.85 -17.50
C LEU A 403 -25.11 6.97 -17.19
N SER A 404 -25.41 7.45 -15.98
CA SER A 404 -26.73 8.02 -15.68
C SER A 404 -26.84 9.41 -16.30
N PRO A 405 -27.87 9.67 -17.12
CA PRO A 405 -28.24 11.04 -17.47
C PRO A 405 -28.58 11.89 -16.24
#